data_AF-A0A7W0YR67-F1
#
_entry.id   AF-A0A7W0YR67-F1
#
_cell.length_a   1.000
_cell.length_b   1.000
_cell.length_c   1.000
_cell.angle_alpha   90.00
_cell.angle_beta   90.00
_cell.angle_gamma   90.00
#
_symmetry.space_group_name_H-M   'P 1'
#
loop_
_entity.id
_entity.type
_entity.pdbx_description
1 polymer ?
#
loop_
_entity_poly.entity_id
_entity_poly.type
_entity_poly.pdbx_seq_one_letter_code
_entity_poly.pdbx_strand_id
1 'polypeptide(L)'
;MSIEDPDMTQKIRAREPGALRSVVREHLPVLLRAARAAGLPPDRAEDAVQETFLTFLRRAHEFDGRARVRTWLYGILLNKVSREREGVRRAEETDEIDAVVEARFNESGRWSRPPRGPDARADVPPRACLARRLP
;
A
#
# COMPACT_ATOMS: atom_id res chain seq x y z
N MET A 1 1.63 15.51 -27.20
CA MET A 1 0.26 15.54 -26.64
C MET A 1 0.33 16.35 -25.36
N SER A 2 -0.39 17.48 -25.30
CA SER A 2 -0.43 18.36 -24.12
C SER A 2 -1.51 17.86 -23.16
N ILE A 3 -1.32 17.97 -21.84
CA ILE A 3 -2.36 17.64 -20.85
C ILE A 3 -3.54 18.62 -20.84
N GLU A 4 -3.39 19.77 -21.50
CA GLU A 4 -4.46 20.77 -21.70
C GLU A 4 -5.40 20.42 -22.86
N ASP A 5 -5.16 19.28 -23.52
CA ASP A 5 -6.06 18.75 -24.55
C ASP A 5 -7.48 18.57 -23.95
N PRO A 6 -8.52 19.19 -24.55
CA PRO A 6 -9.88 19.12 -24.04
C PRO A 6 -10.39 17.67 -23.91
N ASP A 7 -9.85 16.76 -24.72
CA ASP A 7 -10.23 15.34 -24.70
C ASP A 7 -9.36 14.49 -23.77
N MET A 8 -8.42 15.09 -23.01
CA MET A 8 -7.49 14.37 -22.15
C MET A 8 -8.21 13.45 -21.16
N THR A 9 -9.33 13.89 -20.61
CA THR A 9 -10.16 13.06 -19.71
C THR A 9 -10.64 11.79 -20.40
N GLN A 10 -11.16 11.89 -21.62
CA GLN A 10 -11.65 10.74 -22.39
C GLN A 10 -10.51 9.80 -22.76
N LYS A 11 -9.36 10.35 -23.18
CA LYS A 11 -8.16 9.57 -23.54
C LYS A 11 -7.58 8.83 -22.34
N ILE A 12 -7.58 9.43 -21.15
CA ILE A 12 -7.20 8.76 -19.89
C ILE A 12 -8.18 7.63 -19.58
N ARG A 13 -9.49 7.86 -19.67
CA ARG A 13 -10.51 6.82 -19.41
C ARG A 13 -10.39 5.63 -20.36
N ALA A 14 -10.17 5.92 -21.65
CA ALA A 14 -9.93 4.92 -22.69
C ALA A 14 -8.56 4.21 -22.55
N ARG A 15 -7.74 4.61 -21.57
CA ARG A 15 -6.38 4.10 -21.33
C ARG A 15 -5.50 4.22 -22.56
N GLU A 16 -5.64 5.30 -23.32
CA GLU A 16 -4.81 5.55 -24.48
C GLU A 16 -3.33 5.65 -24.06
N PRO A 17 -2.43 4.84 -24.63
CA PRO A 17 -1.03 4.81 -24.22
C PRO A 17 -0.33 6.18 -24.30
N GLY A 18 -0.72 7.03 -25.26
CA GLY A 18 -0.19 8.39 -25.43
C GLY A 18 -0.59 9.34 -24.29
N ALA A 19 -1.85 9.29 -23.84
CA ALA A 19 -2.33 10.06 -22.69
C ALA A 19 -1.63 9.64 -21.41
N LEU A 20 -1.64 8.34 -21.12
CA LEU A 20 -1.04 7.80 -19.90
C LEU A 20 0.45 8.13 -19.81
N ARG A 21 1.21 7.96 -20.90
CA ARG A 21 2.63 8.34 -20.96
C ARG A 21 2.86 9.83 -20.73
N SER A 22 1.99 10.68 -21.26
CA SER A 22 2.12 12.14 -21.10
C SER A 22 1.91 12.54 -19.63
N VAL A 23 0.88 11.98 -18.99
CA VAL A 23 0.59 12.18 -17.56
C VAL A 23 1.77 11.75 -16.69
N VAL A 24 2.33 10.55 -16.94
CA VAL A 24 3.48 10.04 -16.16
C VAL A 24 4.69 10.95 -16.33
N ARG A 25 5.09 11.23 -17.58
CA ARG A 25 6.27 12.03 -17.88
C ARG A 25 6.23 13.41 -17.24
N GLU A 26 5.06 14.05 -17.26
CA GLU A 26 4.91 15.39 -16.74
C GLU A 26 4.86 15.44 -15.21
N HIS A 27 4.22 14.47 -14.57
CA HIS A 27 4.01 14.51 -13.13
C HIS A 27 5.07 13.76 -12.31
N LEU A 28 5.89 12.90 -12.93
CA LEU A 28 6.94 12.15 -12.23
C LEU A 28 7.88 13.06 -11.41
N PRO A 29 8.48 14.14 -11.96
CA PRO A 29 9.44 14.95 -11.21
C PRO A 29 8.80 15.67 -10.02
N VAL A 30 7.55 16.12 -10.17
CA VAL A 30 6.85 16.87 -9.11
C VAL A 30 6.34 15.95 -8.00
N LEU A 31 5.90 14.74 -8.33
CA LEU A 31 5.51 13.75 -7.32
C LEU A 31 6.73 13.24 -6.53
N LEU A 32 7.87 13.03 -7.17
CA LEU A 32 9.13 12.69 -6.47
C LEU A 32 9.55 13.79 -5.49
N ARG A 33 9.51 15.06 -5.93
CA ARG A 33 9.77 16.20 -5.03
C ARG A 33 8.79 16.25 -3.87
N ALA A 34 7.50 16.00 -4.13
CA ALA A 34 6.47 16.00 -3.09
C ALA A 34 6.66 14.86 -2.07
N ALA A 35 6.99 13.65 -2.53
CA ALA A 35 7.25 12.51 -1.67
C ALA A 35 8.46 12.74 -0.76
N ARG A 36 9.55 13.30 -1.31
CA ARG A 36 10.75 13.68 -0.54
C ARG A 36 10.46 14.82 0.43
N ALA A 37 9.70 15.84 0.01
CA ALA A 37 9.26 16.93 0.90
C ALA A 37 8.35 16.42 2.03
N ALA A 38 7.64 15.31 1.81
CA ALA A 38 6.91 14.58 2.84
C ALA A 38 7.82 13.66 3.67
N GLY A 39 9.13 13.83 3.65
CA GLY A 39 10.07 13.16 4.57
C GLY A 39 10.33 11.68 4.27
N LEU A 40 9.94 11.18 3.10
CA LEU A 40 10.37 9.83 2.70
C LEU A 40 11.84 9.84 2.27
N PRO A 41 12.63 8.82 2.66
CA PRO A 41 13.96 8.63 2.10
C PRO A 41 13.91 8.37 0.58
N PRO A 42 15.01 8.55 -0.15
CA PRO A 42 14.99 8.55 -1.62
C PRO A 42 14.39 7.30 -2.27
N ASP A 43 14.74 6.12 -1.76
CA ASP A 43 14.23 4.80 -2.17
C ASP A 43 12.72 4.70 -1.96
N ARG A 44 12.23 5.03 -0.75
CA ARG A 44 10.80 4.98 -0.44
C ARG A 44 9.99 6.03 -1.20
N ALA A 45 10.59 7.17 -1.50
CA ALA A 45 9.96 8.18 -2.33
C ALA A 45 9.75 7.68 -3.77
N GLU A 46 10.73 6.98 -4.34
CA GLU A 46 10.62 6.37 -5.66
C GLU A 46 9.55 5.27 -5.68
N ASP A 47 9.54 4.39 -4.69
CA ASP A 47 8.53 3.34 -4.58
C ASP A 47 7.11 3.91 -4.42
N ALA A 48 6.92 4.90 -3.53
CA ALA A 48 5.61 5.53 -3.35
C ALA A 48 5.08 6.18 -4.63
N VAL A 49 5.96 6.78 -5.44
CA VAL A 49 5.59 7.39 -6.73
C VAL A 49 5.30 6.31 -7.77
N GLN A 50 6.08 5.24 -7.84
CA GLN A 50 5.79 4.10 -8.71
C GLN A 50 4.41 3.51 -8.40
N GLU A 51 4.12 3.22 -7.13
CA GLU A 51 2.82 2.71 -6.71
C GLU A 51 1.67 3.67 -7.00
N THR A 52 1.94 4.98 -6.91
CA THR A 52 0.99 6.02 -7.29
C THR A 52 0.61 5.90 -8.75
N PHE A 53 1.59 5.78 -9.65
CA PHE A 53 1.33 5.61 -11.08
C PHE A 53 0.70 4.27 -11.41
N LEU A 54 1.09 3.17 -10.76
CA LEU A 54 0.42 1.87 -10.92
C LEU A 54 -1.06 1.95 -10.52
N THR A 55 -1.37 2.68 -9.44
CA THR A 55 -2.75 2.90 -8.99
C THR A 55 -3.52 3.77 -9.96
N PHE A 56 -2.90 4.85 -10.46
CA PHE A 56 -3.44 5.68 -11.53
C PHE A 56 -3.78 4.85 -12.77
N LEU A 57 -2.86 4.01 -13.27
CA LEU A 57 -3.07 3.18 -14.46
C LEU A 57 -4.24 2.19 -14.27
N ARG A 58 -4.30 1.54 -13.10
CA ARG A 58 -5.42 0.64 -12.75
C ARG A 58 -6.75 1.39 -12.72
N ARG A 59 -6.78 2.59 -12.15
CA ARG A 59 -8.00 3.37 -11.95
C ARG A 59 -8.29 4.39 -13.04
N ALA A 60 -7.50 4.45 -14.12
CA ALA A 60 -7.63 5.49 -15.16
C ALA A 60 -9.04 5.56 -15.76
N HIS A 61 -9.72 4.42 -15.91
CA HIS A 61 -11.11 4.31 -16.35
C HIS A 61 -12.15 4.98 -15.42
N GLU A 62 -11.83 5.14 -14.14
CA GLU A 62 -12.67 5.80 -13.13
C GLU A 62 -12.50 7.32 -13.14
N PHE A 63 -11.47 7.85 -13.80
CA PHE A 63 -11.23 9.29 -13.85
C PHE A 63 -12.36 10.00 -14.60
N ASP A 64 -13.03 10.96 -13.96
CA ASP A 64 -14.22 11.64 -14.51
C ASP A 64 -13.98 13.12 -14.80
N GLY A 65 -12.75 13.61 -14.60
CA GLY A 65 -12.39 15.00 -14.87
C GLY A 65 -12.92 16.01 -13.85
N ARG A 66 -13.61 15.58 -12.78
CA ARG A 66 -14.09 16.52 -11.72
C ARG A 66 -12.93 17.18 -10.96
N ALA A 67 -11.79 16.52 -10.89
CA ALA A 67 -10.54 17.05 -10.35
C ALA A 67 -9.46 17.09 -11.44
N ARG A 68 -8.52 18.03 -11.32
CA ARG A 68 -7.31 18.04 -12.17
C ARG A 68 -6.52 16.75 -11.93
N VAL A 69 -5.91 16.20 -12.99
CA VAL A 69 -5.09 14.97 -12.93
C VAL A 69 -4.02 15.07 -11.84
N ARG A 70 -3.35 16.21 -11.75
CA ARG A 70 -2.38 16.49 -10.68
C ARG A 70 -2.98 16.28 -9.29
N THR A 71 -4.14 16.85 -9.00
CA THR A 71 -4.81 16.73 -7.70
C THR A 71 -5.15 15.27 -7.39
N TRP A 72 -5.62 14.52 -8.39
CA TRP A 72 -5.93 13.11 -8.22
C TRP A 72 -4.68 12.26 -7.90
N LEU A 73 -3.57 12.50 -8.62
CA LEU A 73 -2.29 11.85 -8.36
C LEU A 73 -1.75 12.19 -6.97
N TYR A 74 -1.85 13.45 -6.54
CA TYR A 74 -1.44 13.86 -5.19
C TYR A 74 -2.26 13.17 -4.10
N GLY A 75 -3.58 13.03 -4.28
CA GLY A 75 -4.43 12.29 -3.33
C GLY A 75 -3.99 10.83 -3.19
N ILE A 76 -3.66 10.17 -4.31
CA ILE A 76 -3.10 8.81 -4.28
C ILE A 76 -1.75 8.80 -3.56
N LEU A 77 -0.84 9.72 -3.89
CA LEU A 77 0.50 9.80 -3.29
C LEU A 77 0.44 10.01 -1.77
N LEU A 78 -0.38 10.95 -1.30
CA LEU A 78 -0.50 11.24 0.14
C LEU A 78 -1.01 10.02 0.92
N ASN A 79 -1.94 9.25 0.36
CA ASN A 79 -2.37 7.99 0.95
C ASN A 79 -1.24 6.96 1.04
N LYS A 80 -0.32 6.92 0.06
CA LYS A 80 0.85 6.06 0.08
C LYS A 80 1.87 6.50 1.12
N VAL A 81 2.20 7.79 1.16
CA VAL A 81 3.10 8.37 2.17
C VAL A 81 2.60 8.12 3.59
N SER A 82 1.29 8.26 3.84
CA SER A 82 0.71 7.99 5.16
C SER A 82 0.93 6.54 5.59
N ARG A 83 0.69 5.59 4.67
CA ARG A 83 0.87 4.15 4.93
C ARG A 83 2.33 3.77 5.19
N GLU A 84 3.26 4.34 4.43
CA GLU A 84 4.70 4.12 4.67
C GLU A 84 5.10 4.59 6.06
N ARG A 85 4.64 5.78 6.48
CA ARG A 85 4.91 6.32 7.82
C ARG A 85 4.31 5.46 8.93
N GLU A 86 3.09 4.97 8.76
CA GLU A 86 2.47 4.04 9.72
C GLU A 86 3.19 2.70 9.77
N GLY A 87 3.69 2.21 8.63
CA GLY A 87 4.49 0.99 8.55
C GLY A 87 5.81 1.12 9.30
N VAL A 88 6.52 2.25 9.11
CA VAL A 88 7.75 2.57 9.84
C VAL A 88 7.49 2.64 11.34
N ARG A 89 6.45 3.38 11.77
CA ARG A 89 6.07 3.46 13.20
C ARG A 89 5.81 2.08 13.81
N ARG A 90 5.07 1.21 13.11
CA ARG A 90 4.81 -0.16 13.60
C ARG A 90 6.07 -1.03 13.62
N ALA A 91 7.00 -0.83 12.69
CA ALA A 91 8.27 -1.53 12.68
C ALA A 91 9.18 -1.05 13.83
N GLU A 92 9.17 0.26 14.14
CA GLU A 92 9.86 0.85 15.30
C GLU A 92 9.21 0.47 16.63
N GLU A 93 7.87 0.28 16.66
CA GLU A 93 7.12 -0.20 17.83
C GLU A 93 7.19 -1.72 18.03
N THR A 94 7.70 -2.48 17.05
CA THR A 94 7.93 -3.90 17.24
C THR A 94 9.18 -4.03 18.10
N ASP A 95 8.99 -4.37 19.38
CA ASP A 95 10.07 -4.78 20.30
C ASP A 95 11.10 -5.63 19.55
N GLU A 96 12.40 -5.38 19.79
CA GLU A 96 13.51 -6.10 19.17
C GLU A 96 13.14 -7.59 19.08
N ILE A 97 12.98 -8.09 17.85
CA ILE A 97 12.52 -9.47 17.61
C ILE A 97 13.38 -10.44 18.42
N ASP A 98 14.67 -10.14 18.55
CA ASP A 98 15.62 -10.87 19.38
C ASP A 98 15.26 -10.87 20.88
N ALA A 99 14.81 -9.75 21.45
CA ALA A 99 14.36 -9.70 22.85
C ALA A 99 13.07 -10.51 23.08
N VAL A 100 12.13 -10.46 22.13
CA VAL A 100 10.88 -11.26 22.18
C VAL A 100 11.17 -12.75 22.00
N VAL A 101 12.15 -13.09 21.16
CA VAL A 101 12.60 -14.45 20.88
C VAL A 101 13.36 -15.00 22.09
N GLU A 102 14.30 -14.26 22.65
CA GLU A 102 15.11 -14.64 23.82
C GLU A 102 14.25 -14.91 25.05
N ALA A 103 13.24 -14.07 25.31
CA ALA A 103 12.28 -14.26 26.41
C ALA A 103 11.46 -15.57 26.30
N ARG A 104 11.48 -16.25 25.15
CA ARG A 104 10.79 -17.53 24.91
C ARG A 104 11.71 -18.75 25.03
N PHE A 105 13.02 -18.55 25.15
CA PHE A 105 13.97 -19.60 25.51
C PHE A 105 14.08 -19.70 27.04
N ASN A 106 14.25 -20.91 27.56
CA ASN A 106 14.61 -21.14 28.95
C ASN A 106 16.14 -21.03 29.13
N GLU A 107 16.62 -21.06 30.37
CA GLU A 107 18.05 -20.98 30.72
C GLU A 107 18.92 -22.06 30.05
N SER A 108 18.31 -23.12 29.51
CA SER A 108 18.99 -24.20 28.79
C SER A 108 19.01 -24.02 27.26
N GLY A 109 18.57 -22.87 26.74
CA GLY A 109 18.50 -22.59 25.31
C GLY A 109 17.41 -23.39 24.57
N ARG A 110 16.38 -23.86 25.29
CA ARG A 110 15.23 -24.55 24.69
C ARG A 110 13.98 -23.68 24.75
N TRP A 111 13.08 -23.86 23.78
CA TRP A 111 11.78 -23.20 23.79
C TRP A 111 10.97 -23.55 25.05
N SER A 112 10.57 -22.54 25.82
CA SER A 112 9.65 -22.68 26.95
C SER A 112 8.24 -23.06 26.47
N ARG A 113 7.84 -22.54 25.31
CA ARG A 113 6.70 -23.01 24.50
C ARG A 113 7.08 -22.92 23.02
N PRO A 114 7.27 -24.04 22.31
CA PRO A 114 7.68 -23.99 20.92
C PRO A 114 6.57 -23.37 20.04
N PRO A 115 6.94 -22.55 19.03
CA PRO A 115 5.97 -22.02 18.09
C PRO A 115 5.28 -23.18 17.35
N ARG A 116 3.97 -23.05 17.14
CA ARG A 116 3.23 -24.02 16.32
C ARG A 116 3.73 -23.91 14.89
N GLY A 117 4.22 -25.02 14.33
CA GLY A 117 4.65 -25.11 12.94
C GLY A 117 3.49 -24.86 11.96
N PRO A 118 3.78 -24.50 10.70
CA PRO A 118 2.77 -24.25 9.65
C PRO A 118 1.90 -25.49 9.34
N ASP A 119 2.33 -26.66 9.78
CA ASP A 119 1.72 -27.98 9.68
C ASP A 119 0.91 -28.39 10.92
N ALA A 120 0.94 -27.59 12.00
CA ALA A 120 0.04 -27.72 13.13
C ALA A 120 -1.36 -27.27 12.71
N ARG A 121 -2.09 -28.14 11.98
CA ARG A 121 -3.51 -27.95 11.69
C ARG A 121 -4.20 -27.52 12.97
N ALA A 122 -4.81 -26.33 12.93
CA ALA A 122 -5.67 -25.89 14.01
C ALA A 122 -6.67 -27.02 14.29
N ASP A 123 -6.66 -27.55 15.52
CA ASP A 123 -7.79 -28.28 16.07
C ASP A 123 -8.97 -27.30 16.06
N VAL A 124 -9.64 -27.21 14.91
CA VAL A 124 -10.94 -26.58 14.78
C VAL A 124 -11.91 -27.64 15.27
N PRO A 125 -12.49 -27.51 16.47
CA PRO A 125 -13.52 -28.45 16.87
C PRO A 125 -14.62 -28.43 15.80
N PRO A 126 -15.15 -29.60 15.39
CA PRO A 126 -16.22 -29.63 14.39
C PRO A 126 -17.35 -28.72 14.89
N ARG A 127 -17.72 -27.75 14.05
CA ARG A 127 -18.72 -26.73 14.38
C ARG A 127 -19.95 -27.46 14.95
N ALA A 128 -20.22 -27.26 16.23
CA ALA A 128 -21.51 -27.62 16.80
C ALA A 128 -22.55 -26.88 15.96
N CYS A 129 -23.35 -27.63 15.21
CA CYS A 129 -24.50 -27.11 14.51
C CYS A 129 -25.33 -26.31 15.52
N LEU A 130 -25.41 -24.99 15.31
CA LEU A 130 -26.41 -24.15 15.96
C LEU A 130 -27.77 -24.61 15.44
N ALA A 131 -28.33 -25.65 16.07
CA ALA A 131 -29.73 -25.93 16.02
C ALA A 131 -30.44 -24.75 16.68
N ARG A 132 -30.89 -23.85 15.82
CA ARG A 132 -31.82 -22.76 16.10
C ARG A 132 -33.00 -23.36 16.87
N ARG A 133 -33.17 -22.95 18.13
CA ARG A 133 -34.33 -23.30 18.93
C ARG A 133 -35.52 -22.42 18.51
N LEU A 134 -36.68 -23.09 18.42
CA LEU A 134 -38.06 -22.60 18.62
C LEU A 134 -38.81 -22.04 17.39
N PRO A 135 -40.16 -22.16 17.35
CA PRO A 135 -41.09 -22.54 18.43
C PRO A 135 -41.33 -24.04 18.63
#